data_AF-A0A7S1RWX3-F1
#
_entry.id   AF-A0A7S1RWX3-F1
#
_cell.length_a   1.000
_cell.length_b   1.000
_cell.length_c   1.000
_cell.angle_alpha   90.00
_cell.angle_beta   90.00
_cell.angle_gamma   90.00
#
_symmetry.space_group_name_H-M   'P 1'
#
loop_
_entity.id
_entity.type
_entity.pdbx_description
1 polymer ?
#
loop_
_entity_poly.entity_id
_entity_poly.type
_entity_poly.pdbx_seq_one_letter_code
_entity_poly.pdbx_strand_id
1 'polypeptide(L)'
;RNPSSMYCWLLCMAKTLEAELVRTSYMMKQGVFGCDGWDVLADYEFKVGYGITVIPMGNVTSAQASWGSVMNGVPFLKAWDKVIEIGQYWQFSWTVKVDPDTAFVPKRLLPHLQNWPASVPCWIRNWDQSFGLLGPIEIFSALAIKEYGERKDECIGNYVAKSGEDGFMGVCMGDTLQVKAVQDLGLLDNTGVAEHCYWANGMAAMHPYKAPGPLGQCLDALMR
;
A
#
# COMPACT_ATOMS: atom_id res chain seq x y z
N ARG A 1 -18.47 -3.01 -10.53
CA ARG A 1 -17.27 -3.64 -9.92
C ARG A 1 -17.74 -4.57 -8.81
N ASN A 2 -17.12 -5.73 -8.61
CA ASN A 2 -17.40 -6.59 -7.46
C ASN A 2 -17.04 -5.80 -6.18
N PRO A 3 -17.95 -5.59 -5.21
CA PRO A 3 -17.70 -4.75 -4.02
C PRO A 3 -16.47 -5.16 -3.19
N SER A 4 -16.09 -6.43 -3.27
CA SER A 4 -14.97 -7.02 -2.54
C SER A 4 -13.68 -7.14 -3.37
N SER A 5 -13.71 -6.75 -4.65
CA SER A 5 -12.54 -6.87 -5.51
C SER A 5 -11.47 -5.83 -5.18
N MET A 6 -10.22 -6.28 -5.09
CA MET A 6 -9.07 -5.48 -4.69
C MET A 6 -8.00 -5.49 -5.77
N TYR A 7 -7.54 -4.31 -6.15
CA TYR A 7 -6.28 -4.10 -6.84
C TYR A 7 -5.22 -3.74 -5.81
N CYS A 8 -4.12 -4.48 -5.79
CA CYS A 8 -3.05 -4.27 -4.82
C CYS A 8 -1.72 -3.96 -5.51
N TRP A 9 -0.97 -3.01 -4.99
CA TRP A 9 0.31 -2.68 -5.57
C TRP A 9 1.35 -2.39 -4.49
N LEU A 10 2.61 -2.52 -4.88
CA LEU A 10 3.74 -2.19 -4.02
C LEU A 10 4.84 -1.52 -4.81
N LEU A 11 5.70 -0.79 -4.10
CA LEU A 11 6.96 -0.27 -4.59
C LEU A 11 8.10 -0.95 -3.83
N CYS A 12 9.14 -1.40 -4.53
CA CYS A 12 10.34 -1.97 -3.92
C CYS A 12 11.64 -1.52 -4.58
N MET A 13 12.74 -1.65 -3.86
CA MET A 13 14.09 -1.39 -4.35
C MET A 13 14.74 -2.70 -4.83
N ALA A 14 15.01 -2.81 -6.11
CA ALA A 14 15.37 -4.05 -6.80
C ALA A 14 16.68 -4.69 -6.32
N LYS A 15 17.60 -3.88 -5.80
CA LYS A 15 18.94 -4.31 -5.34
C LYS A 15 19.08 -4.33 -3.82
N THR A 16 17.97 -4.46 -3.10
CA THR A 16 17.94 -4.58 -1.63
C THR A 16 17.22 -5.87 -1.22
N LEU A 17 17.15 -6.13 0.08
CA LEU A 17 16.37 -7.24 0.64
C LEU A 17 14.88 -7.16 0.28
N GLU A 18 14.35 -5.97 -0.05
CA GLU A 18 12.94 -5.82 -0.45
C GLU A 18 12.59 -6.70 -1.64
N ALA A 19 13.50 -6.84 -2.62
CA ALA A 19 13.27 -7.75 -3.73
C ALA A 19 13.06 -9.20 -3.25
N GLU A 20 13.80 -9.67 -2.25
CA GLU A 20 13.63 -11.00 -1.66
C GLU A 20 12.34 -11.15 -0.84
N LEU A 21 11.90 -10.07 -0.18
CA LEU A 21 10.60 -10.04 0.50
C LEU A 21 9.44 -10.16 -0.51
N VAL A 22 9.53 -9.44 -1.62
CA VAL A 22 8.55 -9.54 -2.72
C VAL A 22 8.53 -10.97 -3.29
N ARG A 23 9.69 -11.62 -3.48
CA ARG A 23 9.74 -13.03 -3.92
C ARG A 23 9.11 -13.97 -2.90
N THR A 24 9.33 -13.73 -1.60
CA THR A 24 8.70 -14.51 -0.52
C THR A 24 7.18 -14.42 -0.60
N SER A 25 6.63 -13.21 -0.66
CA SER A 25 5.19 -12.98 -0.79
C SER A 25 4.62 -13.62 -2.06
N TYR A 26 5.35 -13.57 -3.18
CA TYR A 26 4.98 -14.23 -4.43
C TYR A 26 4.90 -15.77 -4.29
N MET A 27 5.93 -16.40 -3.71
CA MET A 27 5.95 -17.84 -3.48
C MET A 27 4.80 -18.30 -2.58
N MET A 28 4.45 -17.47 -1.59
CA MET A 28 3.35 -17.71 -0.66
C MET A 28 1.97 -17.40 -1.27
N LYS A 29 1.90 -16.72 -2.42
CA LYS A 29 0.67 -16.18 -3.02
C LYS A 29 -0.09 -15.26 -2.05
N GLN A 30 0.65 -14.48 -1.26
CA GLN A 30 0.15 -13.51 -0.30
C GLN A 30 0.79 -12.13 -0.55
N GLY A 31 0.56 -11.16 0.33
CA GLY A 31 0.85 -9.76 0.03
C GLY A 31 -0.04 -9.28 -1.12
N VAL A 32 0.53 -8.49 -2.04
CA VAL A 32 -0.20 -8.02 -3.23
C VAL A 32 -0.64 -9.17 -4.15
N PHE A 33 0.07 -10.30 -4.13
CA PHE A 33 -0.20 -11.44 -5.02
C PHE A 33 -1.43 -12.26 -4.64
N GLY A 34 -2.04 -12.00 -3.48
CA GLY A 34 -3.31 -12.60 -3.09
C GLY A 34 -4.54 -11.78 -3.50
N CYS A 35 -4.35 -10.61 -4.13
CA CYS A 35 -5.44 -9.74 -4.58
C CYS A 35 -5.94 -10.12 -5.99
N ASP A 36 -7.12 -9.62 -6.37
CA ASP A 36 -7.75 -9.93 -7.66
C ASP A 36 -6.99 -9.34 -8.86
N GLY A 37 -6.31 -8.22 -8.65
CA GLY A 37 -5.37 -7.63 -9.60
C GLY A 37 -4.20 -7.01 -8.84
N TRP A 38 -3.03 -6.97 -9.47
CA TRP A 38 -1.85 -6.42 -8.81
C TRP A 38 -0.78 -5.93 -9.77
N ASP A 39 0.01 -4.97 -9.29
CA ASP A 39 1.24 -4.51 -9.94
C ASP A 39 2.39 -4.47 -8.93
N VAL A 40 3.60 -4.77 -9.40
CA VAL A 40 4.83 -4.65 -8.62
C VAL A 40 5.70 -3.60 -9.29
N LEU A 41 5.84 -2.44 -8.66
CA LEU A 41 6.68 -1.35 -9.16
C LEU A 41 8.05 -1.44 -8.49
N ALA A 42 9.10 -1.06 -9.24
CA ALA A 42 10.46 -1.05 -8.71
C ALA A 42 11.30 0.07 -9.33
N ASP A 43 12.39 0.45 -8.67
CA ASP A 43 13.38 1.38 -9.23
C ASP A 43 14.06 0.80 -10.49
N TYR A 44 14.44 -0.47 -10.47
CA TYR A 44 15.01 -1.19 -11.61
C TYR A 44 14.29 -2.50 -11.88
N GLU A 45 14.42 -2.99 -13.11
CA GLU A 45 13.84 -4.26 -13.52
C GLU A 45 14.48 -5.44 -12.74
N PHE A 46 13.63 -6.33 -12.23
CA PHE A 46 14.03 -7.65 -11.77
C PHE A 46 12.89 -8.66 -11.91
N LYS A 47 13.24 -9.94 -11.90
CA LYS A 47 12.28 -11.04 -11.90
C LYS A 47 11.84 -11.36 -10.49
N VAL A 48 10.53 -11.30 -10.25
CA VAL A 48 9.90 -11.72 -8.99
C VAL A 48 9.82 -13.24 -8.94
N GLY A 49 9.43 -13.87 -10.04
CA GLY A 49 9.25 -15.31 -10.13
C GLY A 49 9.08 -15.77 -11.57
N TYR A 50 8.65 -17.01 -11.77
CA TYR A 50 8.50 -17.55 -13.12
C TYR A 50 7.47 -16.76 -13.93
N GLY A 51 7.93 -16.08 -14.98
CA GLY A 51 7.08 -15.29 -15.87
C GLY A 51 6.65 -13.91 -15.34
N ILE A 52 7.03 -13.53 -14.11
CA ILE A 52 6.66 -12.24 -13.51
C ILE A 52 7.87 -11.32 -13.39
N THR A 53 7.77 -10.18 -14.05
CA THR A 53 8.75 -9.09 -14.00
C THR A 53 8.05 -7.84 -13.45
N VAL A 54 8.78 -7.07 -12.65
CA VAL A 54 8.28 -5.79 -12.12
C VAL A 54 8.10 -4.74 -13.22
N ILE A 55 7.33 -3.70 -12.92
CA ILE A 55 7.22 -2.49 -13.73
C ILE A 55 8.36 -1.55 -13.31
N PRO A 56 9.38 -1.34 -14.15
CA PRO A 56 10.49 -0.47 -13.81
C PRO A 56 10.06 1.00 -13.90
N MET A 57 10.30 1.77 -12.85
CA MET A 57 10.08 3.22 -12.81
C MET A 57 11.33 4.02 -13.18
N GLY A 58 12.47 3.35 -13.33
CA GLY A 58 13.77 3.98 -13.56
C GLY A 58 14.29 4.65 -12.28
N ASN A 59 15.16 5.64 -12.43
CA ASN A 59 15.75 6.29 -11.26
C ASN A 59 14.68 7.03 -10.43
N VAL A 60 14.31 6.42 -9.31
CA VAL A 60 13.35 6.96 -8.35
C VAL A 60 14.00 7.97 -7.39
N THR A 61 15.34 8.01 -7.31
CA THR A 61 16.02 9.10 -6.61
C THR A 61 15.73 10.39 -7.35
N SER A 62 15.20 11.37 -6.63
CA SER A 62 15.10 12.72 -7.17
C SER A 62 16.39 13.45 -6.88
N ALA A 63 16.97 14.11 -7.89
CA ALA A 63 17.68 15.34 -7.61
C ALA A 63 16.71 16.22 -6.82
N GLN A 64 17.14 16.73 -5.65
CA GLN A 64 16.35 17.55 -4.74
C GLN A 64 15.25 18.30 -5.49
N ALA A 65 14.00 17.88 -5.30
CA ALA A 65 12.90 18.63 -5.86
C ALA A 65 12.99 20.06 -5.32
N SER A 66 12.73 21.06 -6.17
CA SER A 66 12.88 22.49 -5.83
C SER A 66 12.03 22.94 -4.63
N TRP A 67 11.10 22.08 -4.18
CA TRP A 67 10.24 22.26 -3.00
C TRP A 67 10.79 21.68 -1.69
N GLY A 68 12.08 21.33 -1.63
CA GLY A 68 12.76 21.03 -0.37
C GLY A 68 12.75 19.56 0.02
N SER A 69 13.93 19.09 0.45
CA SER A 69 14.27 17.80 1.07
C SER A 69 13.15 16.76 1.20
N VAL A 70 12.95 15.97 0.14
CA VAL A 70 12.08 14.80 0.17
C VAL A 70 12.96 13.56 0.35
N MET A 71 13.17 13.10 1.58
CA MET A 71 14.03 11.93 1.78
C MET A 71 13.33 10.60 1.39
N ASN A 72 12.00 10.51 1.41
CA ASN A 72 11.29 9.25 1.07
C ASN A 72 9.99 9.38 0.22
N GLY A 73 9.38 10.57 0.06
CA GLY A 73 8.08 10.71 -0.62
C GLY A 73 8.09 10.70 -2.16
N VAL A 74 9.16 11.16 -2.83
CA VAL A 74 9.18 11.27 -4.30
C VAL A 74 9.02 9.93 -5.02
N PRO A 75 9.71 8.84 -4.61
CA PRO A 75 9.51 7.53 -5.22
C PRO A 75 8.04 7.10 -5.21
N PHE A 76 7.33 7.31 -4.11
CA PHE A 76 5.93 6.92 -3.98
C PHE A 76 4.98 7.83 -4.77
N LEU A 77 5.24 9.15 -4.85
CA LEU A 77 4.45 10.03 -5.71
C LEU A 77 4.54 9.62 -7.19
N LYS A 78 5.74 9.25 -7.66
CA LYS A 78 5.95 8.70 -9.00
C LYS A 78 5.26 7.35 -9.18
N ALA A 79 5.27 6.50 -8.15
CA ALA A 79 4.58 5.21 -8.18
C ALA A 79 3.06 5.38 -8.29
N TRP A 80 2.48 6.29 -7.53
CA TRP A 80 1.06 6.64 -7.64
C TRP A 80 0.71 7.18 -9.02
N ASP A 81 1.54 8.07 -9.60
CA ASP A 81 1.36 8.53 -10.98
C ASP A 81 1.34 7.35 -11.95
N LYS A 82 2.27 6.41 -11.77
CA LYS A 82 2.35 5.23 -12.63
C LYS A 82 1.14 4.32 -12.49
N VAL A 83 0.64 4.11 -11.27
CA VAL A 83 -0.59 3.33 -11.01
C VAL A 83 -1.80 3.97 -11.67
N ILE A 84 -1.92 5.30 -11.60
CA ILE A 84 -3.01 6.05 -12.23
C ILE A 84 -2.89 5.99 -13.76
N GLU A 85 -1.69 6.16 -14.30
CA GLU A 85 -1.39 6.05 -15.74
C GLU A 85 -1.77 4.67 -16.30
N ILE A 86 -1.43 3.58 -15.59
CA ILE A 86 -1.79 2.21 -15.97
C ILE A 86 -3.32 2.01 -15.90
N GLY A 87 -3.98 2.63 -14.92
CA GLY A 87 -5.43 2.67 -14.80
C GLY A 87 -6.09 1.34 -14.39
N GLN A 88 -5.30 0.29 -14.09
CA GLN A 88 -5.83 -1.04 -13.76
C GLN A 88 -6.73 -0.99 -12.52
N TYR A 89 -6.40 -0.15 -11.54
CA TYR A 89 -7.18 0.06 -10.32
C TYR A 89 -8.67 0.33 -10.57
N TRP A 90 -9.02 0.95 -11.71
CA TRP A 90 -10.40 1.30 -12.05
C TRP A 90 -11.30 0.09 -12.32
N GLN A 91 -10.72 -1.09 -12.57
CA GLN A 91 -11.47 -2.33 -12.76
C GLN A 91 -11.94 -2.95 -11.43
N PHE A 92 -11.38 -2.49 -10.30
CA PHE A 92 -11.58 -3.06 -8.97
C PHE A 92 -12.27 -2.05 -8.04
N SER A 93 -12.89 -2.52 -6.97
CA SER A 93 -13.61 -1.63 -6.03
C SER A 93 -12.67 -0.93 -5.07
N TRP A 94 -11.56 -1.58 -4.71
CA TRP A 94 -10.57 -1.09 -3.77
C TRP A 94 -9.18 -1.08 -4.41
N THR A 95 -8.38 -0.08 -4.02
CA THR A 95 -6.96 0.05 -4.33
C THR A 95 -6.20 -0.03 -3.01
N VAL A 96 -5.24 -0.95 -2.93
CA VAL A 96 -4.47 -1.23 -1.72
C VAL A 96 -2.98 -1.09 -2.02
N LYS A 97 -2.32 -0.12 -1.41
CA LYS A 97 -0.86 -0.04 -1.42
C LYS A 97 -0.32 -0.85 -0.23
N VAL A 98 0.71 -1.65 -0.44
CA VAL A 98 1.32 -2.50 0.59
C VAL A 98 2.84 -2.36 0.54
N ASP A 99 3.50 -2.20 1.69
CA ASP A 99 4.97 -2.17 1.74
C ASP A 99 5.56 -3.60 1.64
N PRO A 100 6.76 -3.78 1.03
CA PRO A 100 7.35 -5.11 0.83
C PRO A 100 7.57 -5.94 2.11
N ASP A 101 7.78 -5.29 3.26
CA ASP A 101 8.01 -5.91 4.56
C ASP A 101 6.73 -6.06 5.41
N THR A 102 5.57 -5.97 4.78
CA THR A 102 4.27 -6.19 5.41
C THR A 102 3.75 -7.60 5.13
N ALA A 103 3.51 -8.38 6.18
CA ALA A 103 2.81 -9.64 6.11
C ALA A 103 1.31 -9.38 5.94
N PHE A 104 0.85 -9.29 4.70
CA PHE A 104 -0.54 -8.99 4.35
C PHE A 104 -1.24 -10.22 3.77
N VAL A 105 -2.44 -10.53 4.28
CA VAL A 105 -3.32 -11.59 3.77
C VAL A 105 -4.63 -10.97 3.25
N PRO A 106 -4.81 -10.81 1.93
CA PRO A 106 -5.97 -10.11 1.35
C PRO A 106 -7.32 -10.66 1.78
N LYS A 107 -7.43 -11.99 1.97
CA LYS A 107 -8.66 -12.63 2.43
C LYS A 107 -9.10 -12.13 3.80
N ARG A 108 -8.15 -11.77 4.68
CA ARG A 108 -8.45 -11.21 6.00
C ARG A 108 -8.93 -9.76 5.92
N LEU A 109 -8.65 -9.04 4.84
CA LEU A 109 -9.14 -7.67 4.66
C LEU A 109 -10.63 -7.62 4.28
N LEU A 110 -11.16 -8.67 3.64
CA LEU A 110 -12.55 -8.68 3.15
C LEU A 110 -13.61 -8.33 4.20
N PRO A 111 -13.61 -8.89 5.42
CA PRO A 111 -14.60 -8.53 6.46
C PRO A 111 -14.51 -7.07 6.90
N HIS A 112 -13.33 -6.46 6.88
CA HIS A 112 -13.17 -5.03 7.18
C HIS A 112 -13.85 -4.16 6.12
N LEU A 113 -13.70 -4.52 4.84
CA LEU A 113 -14.26 -3.78 3.71
C LEU A 113 -15.79 -3.93 3.59
N GLN A 114 -16.37 -5.03 4.08
CA GLN A 114 -17.83 -5.25 4.03
C GLN A 114 -18.63 -4.18 4.78
N ASN A 115 -18.02 -3.54 5.77
CA ASN A 115 -18.66 -2.49 6.56
C ASN A 115 -18.76 -1.16 5.79
N TRP A 116 -18.16 -1.05 4.60
CA TRP A 116 -17.99 0.22 3.91
C TRP A 116 -18.30 0.12 2.41
N PRO A 117 -19.20 0.96 1.89
CA PRO A 117 -19.54 0.89 0.48
C PRO A 117 -18.43 1.50 -0.39
N ALA A 118 -17.77 0.67 -1.19
CA ALA A 118 -16.81 1.14 -2.21
C ALA A 118 -17.45 1.99 -3.34
N SER A 119 -18.78 2.17 -3.31
CA SER A 119 -19.54 3.02 -4.22
C SER A 119 -19.43 4.52 -3.90
N VAL A 120 -18.77 4.90 -2.80
CA VAL A 120 -18.42 6.29 -2.49
C VAL A 120 -16.90 6.46 -2.45
N PRO A 121 -16.36 7.66 -2.74
CA PRO A 121 -14.96 7.98 -2.46
C PRO A 121 -14.73 7.85 -0.95
N CYS A 122 -13.90 6.89 -0.55
CA CYS A 122 -13.53 6.70 0.84
C CYS A 122 -12.13 6.11 0.98
N TRP A 123 -11.56 6.25 2.17
CA TRP A 123 -10.26 5.69 2.52
C TRP A 123 -10.27 5.21 3.97
N ILE A 124 -9.41 4.25 4.27
CA ILE A 124 -9.33 3.66 5.61
C ILE A 124 -8.23 4.33 6.41
N ARG A 125 -8.62 4.92 7.54
CA ARG A 125 -7.73 5.37 8.61
C ARG A 125 -7.33 4.18 9.47
N ASN A 126 -6.11 3.70 9.27
CA ASN A 126 -5.55 2.53 9.94
C ASN A 126 -4.70 2.88 11.18
N TRP A 127 -4.61 4.17 11.52
CA TRP A 127 -3.77 4.65 12.62
C TRP A 127 -4.48 5.72 13.44
N ASP A 128 -4.24 5.74 14.75
CA ASP A 128 -4.86 6.68 15.70
C ASP A 128 -4.02 7.96 15.92
N GLN A 129 -2.78 7.99 15.42
CA GLN A 129 -1.88 9.14 15.53
C GLN A 129 -1.73 9.89 14.20
N SER A 130 -1.10 11.05 14.27
CA SER A 130 -0.71 11.86 13.11
C SER A 130 -1.91 12.15 12.19
N PHE A 131 -1.75 11.91 10.89
CA PHE A 131 -2.73 12.10 9.82
C PHE A 131 -3.67 10.89 9.64
N GLY A 132 -3.66 9.93 10.56
CA GLY A 132 -4.59 8.80 10.59
C GLY A 132 -4.32 7.68 9.58
N LEU A 133 -3.20 7.74 8.85
CA LEU A 133 -2.74 6.72 7.92
C LEU A 133 -1.34 6.27 8.34
N LEU A 134 -1.00 5.01 8.11
CA LEU A 134 0.34 4.47 8.29
C LEU A 134 0.71 3.62 7.08
N GLY A 135 1.90 3.87 6.54
CA GLY A 135 2.36 3.38 5.24
C GLY A 135 2.38 1.88 4.94
N PRO A 136 2.52 0.94 5.91
CA PRO A 136 2.60 -0.50 5.62
C PRO A 136 1.43 -1.04 4.81
N ILE A 137 0.25 -0.43 4.98
CA ILE A 137 -0.92 -0.70 4.16
C ILE A 137 -1.80 0.55 4.03
N GLU A 138 -2.09 0.98 2.82
CA GLU A 138 -2.98 2.12 2.57
C GLU A 138 -4.14 1.68 1.67
N ILE A 139 -5.37 1.97 2.09
CA ILE A 139 -6.58 1.39 1.49
C ILE A 139 -7.54 2.51 1.08
N PHE A 140 -7.87 2.52 -0.21
CA PHE A 140 -8.71 3.53 -0.82
C PHE A 140 -9.77 2.86 -1.69
N SER A 141 -10.98 3.41 -1.75
CA SER A 141 -11.89 3.02 -2.83
C SER A 141 -11.34 3.50 -4.17
N ALA A 142 -11.65 2.80 -5.26
CA ALA A 142 -11.19 3.22 -6.59
C ALA A 142 -11.67 4.63 -6.96
N LEU A 143 -12.80 5.06 -6.39
CA LEU A 143 -13.30 6.43 -6.52
C LEU A 143 -12.41 7.45 -5.80
N ALA A 144 -11.89 7.14 -4.61
CA ALA A 144 -10.95 8.02 -3.92
C ALA A 144 -9.64 8.21 -4.71
N ILE A 145 -9.12 7.14 -5.34
CA ILE A 145 -7.93 7.27 -6.21
C ILE A 145 -8.24 8.05 -7.48
N LYS A 146 -9.45 7.95 -8.03
CA LYS A 146 -9.88 8.81 -9.14
C LYS A 146 -9.88 10.29 -8.72
N GLU A 147 -10.49 10.63 -7.58
CA GLU A 147 -10.48 12.01 -7.06
C GLU A 147 -9.05 12.52 -6.87
N TYR A 148 -8.17 11.69 -6.30
CA TYR A 148 -6.77 12.01 -6.17
C TYR A 148 -6.09 12.27 -7.51
N GLY A 149 -6.24 11.38 -8.50
CA GLY A 149 -5.64 11.56 -9.81
C GLY A 149 -6.10 12.82 -10.55
N GLU A 150 -7.36 13.23 -10.38
CA GLU A 150 -7.92 14.44 -11.01
C GLU A 150 -7.51 15.74 -10.30
N ARG A 151 -7.20 15.68 -9.01
CA ARG A 151 -6.98 16.87 -8.15
C ARG A 151 -5.65 16.87 -7.42
N LYS A 152 -4.73 15.98 -7.77
CA LYS A 152 -3.43 15.79 -7.10
C LYS A 152 -2.64 17.09 -6.92
N ASP A 153 -2.70 18.01 -7.89
CA ASP A 153 -1.98 19.29 -7.83
C ASP A 153 -2.41 20.16 -6.64
N GLU A 154 -3.67 20.05 -6.18
CA GLU A 154 -4.15 20.72 -4.98
C GLU A 154 -3.43 20.21 -3.71
N CYS A 155 -3.04 18.93 -3.70
CA CYS A 155 -2.36 18.30 -2.57
C CYS A 155 -0.87 18.66 -2.50
N ILE A 156 -0.21 18.92 -3.64
CA ILE A 156 1.21 19.25 -3.69
C ILE A 156 1.49 20.59 -2.97
N GLY A 157 0.58 21.56 -3.07
CA GLY A 157 0.69 22.86 -2.40
C GLY A 157 0.64 22.80 -0.87
N ASN A 158 0.02 21.75 -0.33
CA ASN A 158 -0.12 21.51 1.11
C ASN A 158 0.85 20.45 1.64
N TYR A 159 1.91 20.11 0.88
CA TYR A 159 2.88 19.09 1.29
C TYR A 159 3.47 19.41 2.67
N VAL A 160 3.20 18.54 3.64
CA VAL A 160 3.82 18.63 4.96
C VAL A 160 5.25 18.12 4.81
N ALA A 161 6.21 19.05 4.69
CA ALA A 161 7.64 18.80 4.44
C ALA A 161 8.36 17.89 5.46
N LYS A 162 7.64 17.34 6.44
CA LYS A 162 8.13 16.42 7.48
C LYS A 162 7.36 15.10 7.57
N SER A 163 6.43 14.83 6.65
CA SER A 163 5.72 13.55 6.60
C SER A 163 6.30 12.60 5.54
N GLY A 164 6.17 11.29 5.78
CA GLY A 164 6.37 10.27 4.75
C GLY A 164 5.33 10.37 3.63
N GLU A 165 5.34 9.40 2.72
CA GLU A 165 4.29 9.24 1.72
C GLU A 165 2.90 9.13 2.36
N ASP A 166 2.76 8.27 3.37
CA ASP A 166 1.53 8.04 4.10
C ASP A 166 0.91 9.34 4.64
N GLY A 167 1.76 10.27 5.10
CA GLY A 167 1.30 11.57 5.54
C GLY A 167 0.89 12.52 4.44
N PHE A 168 1.56 12.44 3.28
CA PHE A 168 1.06 13.13 2.11
C PHE A 168 -0.32 12.60 1.70
N MET A 169 -0.47 11.28 1.60
CA MET A 169 -1.74 10.66 1.19
C MET A 169 -2.86 10.92 2.21
N GLY A 170 -2.57 10.81 3.51
CA GLY A 170 -3.53 11.08 4.58
C GLY A 170 -4.02 12.53 4.58
N VAL A 171 -3.12 13.51 4.51
CA VAL A 171 -3.48 14.95 4.45
C VAL A 171 -4.17 15.29 3.14
N CYS A 172 -3.70 14.75 2.02
CA CYS A 172 -4.33 14.96 0.72
C CYS A 172 -5.78 14.46 0.73
N MET A 173 -6.01 13.22 1.17
CA MET A 173 -7.36 12.64 1.20
C MET A 173 -8.27 13.31 2.22
N GLY A 174 -7.79 13.51 3.45
CA GLY A 174 -8.61 14.02 4.54
C GLY A 174 -8.84 15.53 4.49
N ASP A 175 -7.77 16.30 4.38
CA ASP A 175 -7.82 17.74 4.60
C ASP A 175 -8.00 18.53 3.30
N THR A 176 -7.34 18.09 2.22
CA THR A 176 -7.37 18.81 0.93
C THR A 176 -8.55 18.39 0.07
N LEU A 177 -8.70 17.09 -0.19
CA LEU A 177 -9.73 16.55 -1.07
C LEU A 177 -11.05 16.28 -0.32
N GLN A 178 -11.02 16.22 1.01
CA GLN A 178 -12.18 15.95 1.88
C GLN A 178 -12.89 14.63 1.55
N VAL A 179 -12.11 13.62 1.12
CA VAL A 179 -12.58 12.26 0.88
C VAL A 179 -12.95 11.62 2.21
N LYS A 180 -14.09 10.93 2.25
CA LYS A 180 -14.63 10.34 3.47
C LYS A 180 -13.63 9.36 4.09
N ALA A 181 -13.18 9.68 5.30
CA ALA A 181 -12.35 8.80 6.10
C ALA A 181 -13.20 7.81 6.89
N VAL A 182 -12.71 6.58 6.99
CA VAL A 182 -13.33 5.49 7.72
C VAL A 182 -12.29 4.90 8.66
N GLN A 183 -12.55 4.85 9.96
CA GLN A 183 -11.57 4.32 10.91
C GLN A 183 -11.69 2.81 11.07
N ASP A 184 -10.56 2.12 10.98
CA ASP A 184 -10.42 0.72 11.34
C ASP A 184 -9.02 0.46 11.90
N LEU A 185 -8.91 0.50 13.23
CA LEU A 185 -7.63 0.28 13.93
C LEU A 185 -7.36 -1.22 14.17
N GLY A 186 -8.29 -2.10 13.82
CA GLY A 186 -8.14 -3.54 13.96
C GLY A 186 -7.51 -4.20 12.74
N LEU A 187 -7.13 -3.43 11.72
CA LEU A 187 -6.63 -3.99 10.45
C LEU A 187 -5.11 -4.22 10.44
N LEU A 188 -4.35 -3.44 11.21
CA LEU A 188 -2.89 -3.38 11.16
C LEU A 188 -2.27 -3.57 12.56
N ASP A 189 -1.35 -4.51 12.67
CA ASP A 189 -0.36 -4.55 13.74
C ASP A 189 0.96 -3.95 13.25
N ASN A 190 1.45 -2.91 13.91
CA ASN A 190 2.71 -2.23 13.57
C ASN A 190 3.82 -2.46 14.62
N THR A 191 3.71 -3.48 15.46
CA THR A 191 4.63 -3.73 16.58
C THR A 191 5.88 -4.52 16.17
N GLY A 192 5.81 -5.30 15.09
CA GLY A 192 6.87 -6.23 14.68
C GLY A 192 7.06 -7.43 15.60
N VAL A 193 6.14 -7.68 16.53
CA VAL A 193 6.21 -8.83 17.44
C VAL A 193 5.76 -10.10 16.70
N ALA A 194 6.66 -11.07 16.55
CA ALA A 194 6.42 -12.26 15.72
C ALA A 194 5.26 -13.12 16.24
N GLU A 195 5.10 -13.20 17.56
CA GLU A 195 4.04 -13.96 18.22
C GLU A 195 2.65 -13.44 17.86
N HIS A 196 2.53 -12.14 17.53
CA HIS A 196 1.25 -11.54 17.17
C HIS A 196 0.65 -12.14 15.89
N CYS A 197 1.46 -12.69 14.98
CA CYS A 197 0.96 -13.36 13.78
C CYS A 197 0.10 -14.60 14.11
N TYR A 198 0.30 -15.22 15.28
CA TYR A 198 -0.44 -16.42 15.70
C TYR A 198 -1.76 -16.10 16.42
N TRP A 199 -1.97 -14.85 16.82
CA TRP A 199 -3.19 -14.39 17.50
C TRP A 199 -3.66 -13.04 16.98
N ALA A 200 -3.51 -12.82 15.67
CA ALA A 200 -3.76 -11.55 14.99
C ALA A 200 -5.23 -11.05 15.09
N ASN A 201 -6.15 -11.78 15.74
CA ASN A 201 -7.51 -11.33 16.07
C ASN A 201 -8.29 -10.65 14.93
N GLY A 202 -8.09 -11.11 13.69
CA GLY A 202 -8.75 -10.56 12.50
C GLY A 202 -7.92 -9.56 11.69
N MET A 203 -6.80 -9.05 12.23
CA MET A 203 -5.88 -8.15 11.52
C MET A 203 -5.48 -8.73 10.16
N ALA A 204 -5.49 -7.87 9.16
CA ALA A 204 -5.18 -8.23 7.78
C ALA A 204 -3.69 -8.07 7.45
N ALA A 205 -3.00 -7.16 8.15
CA ALA A 205 -1.62 -6.81 7.91
C ALA A 205 -0.82 -6.79 9.23
N MET A 206 0.39 -7.34 9.18
CA MET A 206 1.36 -7.29 10.27
C MET A 206 2.67 -6.69 9.74
N HIS A 207 3.27 -5.75 10.46
CA HIS A 207 4.48 -5.07 10.07
C HIS A 207 5.31 -4.67 11.31
N PRO A 208 6.66 -4.56 11.20
CA PRO A 208 7.51 -4.90 10.05
C PRO A 208 8.09 -6.32 10.09
N TYR A 209 8.35 -6.91 8.90
CA TYR A 209 9.08 -8.18 8.72
C TYR A 209 10.15 -8.06 7.63
N LYS A 210 11.34 -7.58 8.03
CA LYS A 210 12.42 -7.17 7.11
C LYS A 210 13.28 -8.29 6.54
N ALA A 211 12.91 -9.55 6.76
CA ALA A 211 13.66 -10.71 6.28
C ALA A 211 12.70 -11.80 5.73
N PRO A 212 13.10 -12.54 4.66
CA PRO A 212 12.27 -13.57 4.03
C PRO A 212 11.71 -14.61 5.00
N GLY A 213 12.53 -15.13 5.91
CA GLY A 213 12.12 -16.15 6.87
C GLY A 213 10.99 -15.67 7.80
N PRO A 214 11.21 -14.60 8.59
CA PRO A 214 10.17 -14.02 9.45
C PRO A 214 8.90 -13.62 8.70
N LEU A 215 9.03 -13.01 7.52
CA LEU A 215 7.86 -12.63 6.69
C LEU A 215 7.05 -13.86 6.29
N GLY A 216 7.71 -14.90 5.77
CA GLY A 216 7.06 -16.15 5.38
C GLY A 216 6.39 -16.86 6.55
N GLN A 217 7.02 -16.88 7.74
CA GLN A 217 6.44 -17.44 8.95
C GLN A 217 5.19 -16.69 9.40
N CYS A 218 5.22 -15.35 9.37
CA CYS A 218 4.05 -14.55 9.72
C CYS A 218 2.90 -14.77 8.72
N LEU A 219 3.19 -14.77 7.42
CA LEU A 219 2.20 -15.06 6.37
C LEU A 219 1.57 -16.45 6.55
N ASP A 220 2.37 -17.48 6.85
CA ASP A 220 1.87 -18.82 7.14
C ASP A 220 0.95 -18.84 8.36
N ALA A 221 1.36 -18.20 9.46
CA ALA A 221 0.55 -18.11 10.67
C ALA A 221 -0.80 -17.42 10.42
N LEU A 222 -0.81 -16.34 9.63
CA LEU A 222 -2.03 -15.61 9.26
C LEU A 222 -2.95 -16.43 8.32
N MET A 223 -2.46 -17.43 7.60
CA MET A 223 -3.32 -18.24 6.73
C MET A 223 -4.05 -19.37 7.46
N ARG A 224 -3.63 -19.70 8.67
CA ARG A 224 -4.26 -20.71 9.54
C ARG A 224 -5.53 -20.14 10.19
#